data_AF-A0A2S4NAI0-F1
#
_entry.id   AF-A0A2S4NAI0-F1
#
_cell.length_a   1.000
_cell.length_b   1.000
_cell.length_c   1.000
_cell.angle_alpha   90.00
_cell.angle_beta   90.00
_cell.angle_gamma   90.00
#
_symmetry.space_group_name_H-M   'P 1'
#
loop_
_entity.id
_entity.type
_entity.pdbx_description
1 polymer ?
#
loop_
_entity_poly.entity_id
_entity_poly.type
_entity_poly.pdbx_seq_one_letter_code
_entity_poly.pdbx_strand_id
1 'polypeptide(L)'
;MTNNNYYLYYFFFIITFGCSEKMETKVEKTIENIIEKFPQLETEEKSFGKNYKLIKSVKNAEFDFEIQLFSQPDSLKDYQQIIILINSKKKCSAIPFFNNKYKDYWEFPFDKPIKNVDKIKSTFKIELNNALNIFPNPKNPLKDRNIKYEVVNEMLQSLLITKKLEEKDSLLIYKTIQSNSNIPNETSDSAFVRLRKNYEKMKKEWHPKDFIINYNCYYDEENGRIYQLNYNEKIKGFDVKNYRQDWGFTPMTL
;
A
#
# COMPACT_ATOMS: atom_id res chain seq x y z
N MET A 1 15.85 -53.18 -29.47
CA MET A 1 14.74 -52.33 -28.96
C MET A 1 14.75 -52.52 -27.46
N THR A 2 14.93 -51.56 -26.57
CA THR A 2 14.66 -50.11 -26.55
C THR A 2 15.25 -49.62 -25.23
N ASN A 3 16.19 -48.68 -25.22
CA ASN A 3 16.69 -48.10 -23.97
C ASN A 3 17.11 -46.62 -24.11
N ASN A 4 16.37 -45.85 -24.92
CA ASN A 4 16.66 -44.42 -25.17
C ASN A 4 15.65 -43.45 -24.54
N ASN A 5 14.68 -43.91 -23.75
CA ASN A 5 13.60 -43.04 -23.26
C ASN A 5 13.88 -42.34 -21.92
N TYR A 6 14.92 -42.70 -21.16
CA TYR A 6 15.16 -42.10 -19.83
C TYR A 6 15.87 -40.75 -19.88
N TYR A 7 16.74 -40.53 -20.87
CA TYR A 7 17.48 -39.25 -21.01
C TYR A 7 16.58 -38.08 -21.44
N LEU A 8 15.48 -38.36 -22.16
CA LEU A 8 14.53 -37.34 -22.59
C LEU A 8 13.72 -36.75 -21.41
N TYR A 9 13.42 -37.56 -20.40
CA TYR A 9 12.69 -37.13 -19.21
C TYR A 9 13.54 -36.27 -18.26
N TYR A 10 14.85 -36.56 -18.16
CA TYR A 10 15.76 -35.77 -17.32
C TYR A 10 15.99 -34.35 -17.88
N PHE A 11 15.99 -34.20 -19.21
CA PHE A 11 16.15 -32.89 -19.86
C PHE A 11 14.90 -32.00 -19.68
N PHE A 12 13.70 -32.59 -19.61
CA PHE A 12 12.46 -31.85 -19.35
C PHE A 12 12.34 -31.33 -17.92
N PHE A 13 12.92 -32.02 -16.93
CA PHE A 13 12.87 -31.60 -15.52
C PHE A 13 13.78 -30.40 -15.20
N ILE A 14 14.87 -30.19 -15.96
CA ILE A 14 15.81 -29.07 -15.73
C ILE A 14 15.23 -27.74 -16.25
N ILE A 15 14.36 -27.79 -17.27
CA ILE A 15 13.81 -26.58 -17.91
C ILE A 15 12.72 -25.93 -17.03
N THR A 16 12.03 -26.69 -16.17
CA THR A 16 10.92 -26.16 -15.36
C THR A 16 11.35 -25.48 -14.06
N PHE A 17 12.56 -25.73 -13.55
CA PHE A 17 13.04 -25.09 -12.31
C PHE A 17 13.74 -23.73 -12.51
N GLY A 18 14.25 -23.44 -13.72
CA GLY A 18 15.03 -22.21 -13.97
C GLY A 18 14.21 -20.91 -14.10
N CYS A 19 12.88 -20.95 -14.03
CA CYS A 19 12.02 -19.78 -14.27
C CYS A 19 11.56 -19.08 -12.98
N SER A 20 11.46 -19.77 -11.85
CA SER A 20 11.01 -19.18 -10.57
C SER A 20 12.10 -18.41 -9.85
N GLU A 21 13.34 -18.92 -9.85
CA GLU A 21 14.49 -18.36 -9.10
C GLU A 21 14.85 -16.92 -9.55
N LYS A 22 14.68 -16.61 -10.84
CA LYS A 22 14.91 -15.26 -11.38
C LYS A 22 13.89 -14.20 -10.92
N MET A 23 12.71 -14.62 -10.49
CA MET A 23 11.70 -13.69 -9.98
C MET A 23 11.94 -13.38 -8.51
N GLU A 24 12.10 -14.44 -7.71
CA GLU A 24 12.33 -14.35 -6.26
C GLU A 24 13.51 -13.41 -5.97
N THR A 25 14.62 -13.61 -6.67
CA THR A 25 15.81 -12.74 -6.59
C THR A 25 15.57 -11.28 -7.01
N LYS A 26 14.59 -10.98 -7.86
CA LYS A 26 14.24 -9.59 -8.21
C LYS A 26 13.38 -8.94 -7.14
N VAL A 27 12.46 -9.69 -6.55
CA VAL A 27 11.60 -9.20 -5.46
C VAL A 27 12.45 -8.91 -4.23
N GLU A 28 13.34 -9.82 -3.85
CA GLU A 28 14.29 -9.64 -2.75
C GLU A 28 15.13 -8.38 -2.92
N LYS A 29 15.78 -8.20 -4.08
CA LYS A 29 16.53 -6.99 -4.39
C LYS A 29 15.69 -5.71 -4.33
N THR A 30 14.41 -5.80 -4.72
CA THR A 30 13.49 -4.65 -4.66
C THR A 30 13.17 -4.29 -3.22
N ILE A 31 13.02 -5.29 -2.34
CA ILE A 31 12.85 -5.12 -0.90
C ILE A 31 14.11 -4.52 -0.26
N GLU A 32 15.30 -5.03 -0.57
CA GLU A 32 16.56 -4.49 -0.08
C GLU A 32 16.73 -3.01 -0.47
N ASN A 33 16.53 -2.69 -1.74
CA ASN A 33 16.64 -1.31 -2.25
C ASN A 33 15.66 -0.34 -1.56
N ILE A 34 14.42 -0.75 -1.29
CA ILE A 34 13.44 0.14 -0.65
C ILE A 34 13.76 0.34 0.84
N ILE A 35 14.32 -0.67 1.50
CA ILE A 35 14.80 -0.58 2.89
C ILE A 35 16.02 0.35 2.98
N GLU A 36 16.97 0.24 2.06
CA GLU A 36 18.11 1.17 1.99
C GLU A 36 17.65 2.62 1.79
N LYS A 37 16.65 2.83 0.93
CA LYS A 37 16.06 4.16 0.70
C LYS A 37 15.27 4.67 1.92
N PHE A 38 14.64 3.77 2.66
CA PHE A 38 13.79 4.07 3.81
C PHE A 38 14.15 3.20 5.03
N PRO A 39 15.24 3.53 5.75
CA PRO A 39 15.68 2.73 6.90
C PRO A 39 14.65 2.60 8.02
N GLN A 40 13.66 3.50 8.07
CA GLN A 40 12.52 3.44 9.00
C GLN A 40 11.62 2.21 8.81
N LEU A 41 11.76 1.51 7.68
CA LEU A 41 11.15 0.21 7.46
C LEU A 41 11.74 -0.88 8.36
N GLU A 42 12.97 -0.71 8.86
CA GLU A 42 13.55 -1.62 9.85
C GLU A 42 13.13 -1.21 11.27
N THR A 43 12.40 -2.07 11.99
CA THR A 43 12.19 -1.90 13.43
C THR A 43 13.47 -2.17 14.23
N GLU A 44 13.58 -1.55 15.41
CA GLU A 44 14.78 -1.54 16.26
C GLU A 44 15.21 -2.92 16.80
N GLU A 45 14.36 -3.94 16.72
CA GLU A 45 14.73 -5.31 17.04
C GLU A 45 15.65 -5.89 15.96
N LYS A 46 16.96 -5.77 16.20
CA LYS A 46 18.02 -6.50 15.50
C LYS A 46 17.98 -8.00 15.83
N SER A 47 16.82 -8.64 15.70
CA SER A 47 16.74 -10.09 15.77
C SER A 47 17.32 -10.67 14.48
N PHE A 48 18.30 -11.54 14.66
CA PHE A 48 18.94 -12.31 13.60
C PHE A 48 17.85 -13.07 12.81
N GLY A 49 17.53 -12.58 11.61
CA GLY A 49 16.43 -13.10 10.79
C GLY A 49 15.71 -12.01 9.99
N LYS A 50 16.45 -11.07 9.40
CA LYS A 50 15.90 -10.16 8.40
C LYS A 50 15.35 -11.01 7.28
N ASN A 51 14.03 -11.03 7.10
CA ASN A 51 13.38 -11.19 5.81
C ASN A 51 11.91 -10.80 5.99
N TYR A 52 11.54 -9.69 5.37
CA TYR A 52 10.15 -9.38 5.06
C TYR A 52 9.50 -10.64 4.49
N LYS A 53 8.41 -11.11 5.11
CA LYS A 53 7.68 -12.30 4.69
C LYS A 53 6.49 -11.90 3.84
N LEU A 54 6.26 -12.63 2.76
CA LEU A 54 5.07 -12.48 1.94
C LEU A 54 3.84 -12.85 2.78
N ILE A 55 2.96 -11.87 3.02
CA ILE A 55 1.67 -12.09 3.67
C ILE A 55 0.62 -12.44 2.63
N LYS A 56 0.65 -11.74 1.50
CA LYS A 56 -0.43 -11.81 0.51
C LYS A 56 0.07 -11.52 -0.88
N SER A 57 -0.49 -12.23 -1.87
CA SER A 57 -0.27 -11.96 -3.30
C SER A 57 -1.61 -11.94 -4.02
N VAL A 58 -1.79 -10.98 -4.91
CA VAL A 58 -2.94 -10.83 -5.80
C VAL A 58 -2.42 -10.80 -7.24
N LYS A 59 -2.99 -11.65 -8.08
CA LYS A 59 -2.65 -11.72 -9.51
C LYS A 59 -3.86 -11.35 -10.33
N ASN A 60 -3.68 -10.42 -11.27
CA ASN A 60 -4.70 -10.07 -12.25
C ASN A 60 -4.29 -10.62 -13.62
N ALA A 61 -5.01 -11.64 -14.09
CA ALA A 61 -4.70 -12.33 -15.34
C ALA A 61 -5.04 -11.50 -16.59
N GLU A 62 -6.06 -10.63 -16.51
CA GLU A 62 -6.50 -9.79 -17.62
C GLU A 62 -5.43 -8.76 -18.01
N PHE A 63 -4.82 -8.13 -17.02
CA PHE A 63 -3.80 -7.09 -17.22
C PHE A 63 -2.36 -7.58 -17.00
N ASP A 64 -2.19 -8.87 -16.67
CA ASP A 64 -0.91 -9.56 -16.43
C ASP A 64 0.01 -8.79 -15.47
N PHE A 65 -0.49 -8.60 -14.26
CA PHE A 65 0.29 -8.05 -13.15
C PHE A 65 0.09 -8.85 -11.86
N GLU A 66 1.03 -8.69 -10.94
CA GLU A 66 0.97 -9.24 -9.59
C GLU A 66 1.30 -8.14 -8.57
N ILE A 67 0.59 -8.16 -7.46
CA ILE A 67 0.79 -7.26 -6.32
C ILE A 67 1.03 -8.13 -5.09
N GLN A 68 2.12 -7.87 -4.37
CA GLN A 68 2.50 -8.62 -3.18
C GLN A 68 2.59 -7.69 -1.98
N LEU A 69 2.15 -8.17 -0.82
CA LEU A 69 2.28 -7.49 0.47
C LEU A 69 3.26 -8.27 1.32
N PHE A 70 4.33 -7.59 1.74
CA PHE A 70 5.31 -8.12 2.66
C PHE A 70 5.24 -7.41 4.00
N SER A 71 5.53 -8.11 5.08
CA SER A 71 5.68 -7.52 6.41
C SER A 71 6.82 -8.13 7.19
N GLN A 72 7.31 -7.40 8.18
CA GLN A 72 8.27 -7.94 9.13
C GLN A 72 7.58 -8.96 10.06
N PRO A 73 8.21 -10.11 10.31
CA PRO A 73 7.69 -11.07 11.29
C PRO A 73 7.73 -10.47 12.72
N ASP A 74 6.65 -10.67 13.48
CA ASP A 74 6.56 -10.57 14.94
C ASP A 74 6.57 -9.21 15.66
N SER A 75 6.33 -8.06 14.99
CA SER A 75 6.03 -6.83 15.75
C SER A 75 4.52 -6.62 15.91
N LEU A 76 3.95 -7.21 16.97
CA LEU A 76 2.52 -7.08 17.37
C LEU A 76 2.04 -5.62 17.55
N LYS A 77 2.94 -4.64 17.57
CA LYS A 77 2.59 -3.23 17.70
C LYS A 77 3.07 -2.34 16.57
N ASP A 78 4.16 -2.61 15.85
CA ASP A 78 4.78 -1.59 14.97
C ASP A 78 5.23 -2.13 13.60
N TYR A 79 4.51 -3.11 13.04
CA TYR A 79 4.92 -3.69 11.77
C TYR A 79 4.85 -2.69 10.62
N GLN A 80 5.99 -2.54 9.92
CA GLN A 80 6.05 -1.85 8.64
C GLN A 80 5.80 -2.88 7.54
N GLN A 81 5.17 -2.46 6.45
CA GLN A 81 4.90 -3.31 5.31
C GLN A 81 5.52 -2.73 4.04
N ILE A 82 5.67 -3.59 3.03
CA ILE A 82 6.11 -3.20 1.69
C ILE A 82 5.14 -3.80 0.69
N ILE A 83 4.60 -2.96 -0.18
CA ILE A 83 3.80 -3.39 -1.33
C ILE A 83 4.74 -3.50 -2.53
N ILE A 84 4.83 -4.66 -3.16
CA ILE A 84 5.60 -4.89 -4.38
C ILE A 84 4.63 -5.00 -5.56
N LEU A 85 4.86 -4.19 -6.59
CA LEU A 85 4.17 -4.25 -7.88
C LEU A 85 5.06 -4.98 -8.88
N ILE A 86 4.50 -5.95 -9.60
CA ILE A 86 5.19 -6.75 -10.61
C ILE A 86 4.39 -6.69 -11.91
N ASN A 87 5.00 -6.22 -13.00
CA ASN A 87 4.35 -6.15 -14.31
C ASN A 87 4.57 -7.43 -15.16
N SER A 88 3.91 -7.49 -16.32
CA SER A 88 4.05 -8.55 -17.32
C SER A 88 5.50 -8.82 -17.77
N LYS A 89 6.34 -7.78 -17.77
CA LYS A 89 7.78 -7.86 -18.10
C LYS A 89 8.66 -8.27 -16.92
N LYS A 90 8.05 -8.66 -15.80
CA LYS A 90 8.74 -9.04 -14.56
C LYS A 90 9.69 -7.94 -14.06
N LYS A 91 9.28 -6.68 -14.24
CA LYS A 91 9.85 -5.52 -13.55
C LYS A 91 9.13 -5.36 -12.23
N CYS A 92 9.88 -5.11 -11.18
CA CYS A 92 9.37 -4.91 -9.84
C CYS A 92 9.51 -3.45 -9.42
N SER A 93 8.60 -2.96 -8.60
CA SER A 93 8.74 -1.71 -7.85
C SER A 93 8.11 -1.85 -6.47
N ALA A 94 8.53 -1.04 -5.51
CA ALA A 94 8.08 -1.10 -4.14
C ALA A 94 7.42 0.21 -3.70
N ILE A 95 6.44 0.09 -2.83
CA ILE A 95 5.83 1.20 -2.09
C ILE A 95 6.03 0.88 -0.60
N PRO A 96 6.71 1.75 0.17
CA PRO A 96 6.81 1.58 1.61
C PRO A 96 5.42 1.84 2.22
N PHE A 97 4.89 0.90 2.98
CA PHE A 97 3.57 1.00 3.58
C PHE A 97 3.70 1.11 5.09
N PHE A 98 3.96 2.34 5.52
CA PHE A 98 4.25 2.67 6.90
C PHE A 98 3.00 2.63 7.79
N ASN A 99 3.17 2.42 9.09
CA ASN A 99 2.09 2.66 10.05
C ASN A 99 1.81 4.18 10.24
N ASN A 100 0.80 4.51 11.05
CA ASN A 100 0.35 5.91 11.23
C ASN A 100 1.27 6.79 12.08
N LYS A 101 2.37 6.25 12.63
CA LYS A 101 3.40 7.03 13.33
C LYS A 101 4.10 8.02 12.38
N TYR A 102 4.31 7.61 11.13
CA TYR A 102 4.96 8.43 10.09
C TYR A 102 3.96 9.37 9.40
N LYS A 103 3.39 10.29 10.18
CA LYS A 103 2.30 11.19 9.75
C LYS A 103 2.65 12.08 8.56
N ASP A 104 3.92 12.40 8.41
CA ASP A 104 4.48 13.19 7.31
C ASP A 104 4.49 12.41 5.99
N TYR A 105 4.78 11.11 6.02
CA TYR A 105 4.65 10.26 4.84
C TYR A 105 3.20 10.20 4.33
N TRP A 106 2.24 10.15 5.24
CA TRP A 106 0.81 10.11 4.92
C TRP A 106 0.21 11.47 4.61
N GLU A 107 0.87 12.57 4.96
CA GLU A 107 0.39 13.94 4.77
C GLU A 107 -1.01 14.19 5.36
N PHE A 108 -1.26 13.67 6.57
CA PHE A 108 -2.56 13.83 7.24
C PHE A 108 -2.90 15.32 7.46
N PRO A 109 -4.03 15.83 6.93
CA PRO A 109 -4.24 17.26 6.72
C PRO A 109 -4.46 18.09 8.00
N PHE A 110 -4.81 17.46 9.11
CA PHE A 110 -5.07 18.14 10.39
C PHE A 110 -4.15 17.65 11.51
N ASP A 111 -3.12 16.89 11.16
CA ASP A 111 -2.16 16.36 12.10
C ASP A 111 -0.85 17.13 12.01
N LYS A 112 -0.16 17.21 13.16
CA LYS A 112 1.21 17.70 13.22
C LYS A 112 2.18 16.52 13.30
N PRO A 113 3.40 16.63 12.76
CA PRO A 113 4.44 15.64 12.95
C PRO A 113 4.66 15.35 14.44
N ILE A 114 4.91 14.09 14.77
CA ILE A 114 5.20 13.67 16.15
C ILE A 114 6.64 14.08 16.49
N LYS A 115 6.84 14.66 17.68
CA LYS A 115 8.19 15.00 18.16
C LYS A 115 9.01 13.71 18.33
N ASN A 116 10.28 13.73 17.91
CA ASN A 116 11.20 12.59 17.98
C ASN A 116 10.83 11.39 17.07
N VAL A 117 9.98 11.59 16.06
CA VAL A 117 9.81 10.63 14.97
C VAL A 117 10.58 11.16 13.77
N ASP A 118 11.44 10.32 13.21
CA ASP A 118 12.23 10.67 12.04
C ASP A 118 11.33 10.96 10.84
N LYS A 119 11.65 12.05 10.14
CA LYS A 119 10.90 12.44 8.95
C LYS A 119 11.22 11.53 7.78
N ILE A 120 10.19 11.16 7.03
CA ILE A 120 10.30 10.47 5.75
C ILE A 120 10.46 11.52 4.64
N LYS A 121 11.48 11.35 3.80
CA LYS A 121 11.82 12.31 2.72
C LYS A 121 10.89 12.23 1.50
N SER A 122 9.78 11.52 1.59
CA SER A 122 8.82 11.27 0.52
C SER A 122 7.43 11.11 1.11
N THR A 123 6.42 10.91 0.27
CA THR A 123 5.04 10.73 0.69
C THR A 123 4.41 9.53 -0.02
N PHE A 124 3.32 9.00 0.53
CA PHE A 124 2.61 7.87 -0.07
C PHE A 124 2.20 8.15 -1.51
N LYS A 125 1.74 9.37 -1.78
CA LYS A 125 1.40 9.83 -3.13
C LYS A 125 2.59 9.71 -4.09
N ILE A 126 3.77 10.17 -3.66
CA ILE A 126 4.97 10.16 -4.51
C ILE A 126 5.41 8.72 -4.76
N GLU A 127 5.52 7.89 -3.73
CA GLU A 127 5.99 6.51 -3.88
C GLU A 127 4.99 5.63 -4.65
N LEU A 128 3.67 5.81 -4.46
CA LEU A 128 2.65 5.14 -5.26
C LEU A 128 2.82 5.46 -6.76
N ASN A 129 2.93 6.75 -7.11
CA ASN A 129 3.08 7.15 -8.50
C ASN A 129 4.41 6.69 -9.10
N ASN A 130 5.49 6.72 -8.33
CA ASN A 130 6.78 6.19 -8.75
C ASN A 130 6.70 4.69 -9.05
N ALA A 131 6.01 3.93 -8.20
CA ALA A 131 5.83 2.49 -8.41
C ALA A 131 4.96 2.18 -9.63
N LEU A 132 3.89 2.94 -9.86
CA LEU A 132 3.02 2.79 -11.03
C LEU A 132 3.72 3.07 -12.37
N ASN A 133 4.88 3.74 -12.38
CA ASN A 133 5.65 3.98 -13.60
C ASN A 133 6.19 2.71 -14.26
N ILE A 134 6.18 1.56 -13.56
CA ILE A 134 6.54 0.27 -14.17
C ILE A 134 5.49 -0.26 -15.14
N PHE A 135 4.31 0.35 -15.23
CA PHE A 135 3.25 0.00 -16.17
C PHE A 135 3.17 0.98 -17.36
N PRO A 136 4.23 1.20 -18.15
CA PRO A 136 4.19 2.20 -19.21
C PRO A 136 3.39 1.67 -20.40
N ASN A 137 2.36 2.41 -20.81
CA ASN A 137 1.83 2.29 -22.16
C ASN A 137 1.87 3.63 -22.91
N PRO A 138 3.06 4.05 -23.37
CA PRO A 138 3.26 5.39 -23.95
C PRO A 138 2.51 5.59 -25.26
N LYS A 139 2.05 4.51 -25.91
CA LYS A 139 1.33 4.56 -27.19
C LYS A 139 -0.19 4.72 -27.04
N ASN A 140 -0.75 4.48 -25.86
CA ASN A 140 -2.19 4.59 -25.62
C ASN A 140 -2.49 5.12 -24.20
N PRO A 141 -2.76 6.43 -24.05
CA PRO A 141 -3.04 7.06 -22.76
C PRO A 141 -4.24 6.47 -22.01
N LEU A 142 -5.30 6.06 -22.73
CA LEU A 142 -6.47 5.43 -22.11
C LEU A 142 -6.11 4.07 -21.51
N LYS A 143 -5.31 3.27 -22.23
CA LYS A 143 -4.84 1.98 -21.73
C LYS A 143 -3.88 2.13 -20.55
N ASP A 144 -3.02 3.16 -20.57
CA ASP A 144 -2.13 3.52 -19.46
C ASP A 144 -2.92 3.91 -18.19
N ARG A 145 -3.96 4.73 -18.36
CA ARG A 145 -4.87 5.08 -17.26
C ARG A 145 -5.61 3.87 -16.72
N ASN A 146 -6.18 3.03 -17.59
CA ASN A 146 -6.97 1.87 -17.17
C ASN A 146 -6.13 0.86 -16.40
N ILE A 147 -4.91 0.54 -16.85
CA ILE A 147 -4.05 -0.40 -16.11
C ILE A 147 -3.62 0.16 -14.76
N LYS A 148 -3.29 1.46 -14.67
CA LYS A 148 -2.95 2.10 -13.39
C LYS A 148 -4.14 2.12 -12.44
N TYR A 149 -5.34 2.38 -12.95
CA TYR A 149 -6.58 2.29 -12.18
C TYR A 149 -6.80 0.88 -11.65
N GLU A 150 -6.64 -0.13 -12.49
CA GLU A 150 -6.84 -1.53 -12.09
C GLU A 150 -5.83 -1.97 -11.04
N VAL A 151 -4.55 -1.63 -11.21
CA VAL A 151 -3.50 -1.93 -10.22
C VAL A 151 -3.84 -1.30 -8.86
N VAL A 152 -4.27 -0.04 -8.85
CA VAL A 152 -4.66 0.65 -7.61
C VAL A 152 -5.93 0.05 -7.01
N ASN A 153 -6.90 -0.32 -7.85
CA ASN A 153 -8.14 -0.94 -7.42
C ASN A 153 -7.89 -2.29 -6.75
N GLU A 154 -7.09 -3.16 -7.38
CA GLU A 154 -6.68 -4.46 -6.83
C GLU A 154 -5.82 -4.30 -5.57
N MET A 155 -4.92 -3.31 -5.53
CA MET A 155 -4.15 -2.99 -4.32
C MET A 155 -5.09 -2.63 -3.16
N LEU A 156 -6.08 -1.78 -3.38
CA LEU A 156 -6.96 -1.32 -2.31
C LEU A 156 -8.00 -2.38 -1.92
N GLN A 157 -8.67 -3.00 -2.88
CA GLN A 157 -9.78 -3.91 -2.61
C GLN A 157 -9.30 -5.33 -2.28
N SER A 158 -8.35 -5.85 -3.05
CA SER A 158 -7.95 -7.25 -2.95
C SER A 158 -6.76 -7.44 -2.05
N LEU A 159 -5.72 -6.60 -2.14
CA LEU A 159 -4.54 -6.71 -1.28
C LEU A 159 -4.85 -6.20 0.14
N LEU A 160 -5.25 -4.92 0.27
CA LEU A 160 -5.47 -4.22 1.54
C LEU A 160 -6.89 -4.40 2.13
N ILE A 161 -7.82 -5.04 1.40
CA ILE A 161 -9.19 -5.33 1.88
C ILE A 161 -9.93 -4.06 2.35
N THR A 162 -9.76 -2.96 1.63
CA THR A 162 -10.44 -1.70 1.96
C THR A 162 -11.91 -1.72 1.57
N LYS A 163 -12.73 -0.99 2.33
CA LYS A 163 -14.15 -0.76 2.04
C LYS A 163 -14.33 0.51 1.24
N LYS A 164 -14.99 0.44 0.08
CA LYS A 164 -15.35 1.65 -0.68
C LYS A 164 -16.37 2.47 0.12
N LEU A 165 -16.12 3.77 0.25
CA LEU A 165 -17.00 4.67 1.00
C LEU A 165 -17.88 5.49 0.05
N GLU A 166 -19.17 5.53 0.36
CA GLU A 166 -20.17 6.39 -0.28
C GLU A 166 -20.63 7.51 0.67
N GLU A 167 -21.26 8.57 0.15
CA GLU A 167 -21.72 9.69 1.00
C GLU A 167 -22.67 9.23 2.12
N LYS A 168 -23.50 8.20 1.85
CA LYS A 168 -24.41 7.60 2.84
C LYS A 168 -23.67 6.93 4.01
N ASP A 169 -22.39 6.59 3.83
CA ASP A 169 -21.55 5.93 4.82
C ASP A 169 -20.91 6.91 5.83
N SER A 170 -21.40 8.15 5.86
CA SER A 170 -20.96 9.18 6.82
C SER A 170 -20.81 8.66 8.25
N LEU A 171 -21.75 7.83 8.73
CA LEU A 171 -21.70 7.24 10.07
C LEU A 171 -20.48 6.34 10.29
N LEU A 172 -20.00 5.61 9.27
CA LEU A 172 -18.79 4.80 9.37
C LEU A 172 -17.54 5.67 9.58
N ILE A 173 -17.55 6.89 9.06
CA ILE A 173 -16.43 7.85 9.20
C ILE A 173 -16.47 8.52 10.59
N TYR A 174 -17.65 8.78 11.14
CA TYR A 174 -17.79 9.47 12.42
C TYR A 174 -17.71 8.58 13.66
N LYS A 175 -18.11 7.31 13.54
CA LYS A 175 -18.27 6.41 14.69
C LYS A 175 -17.17 5.38 14.85
N THR A 176 -16.39 5.13 13.80
CA THR A 176 -15.33 4.12 13.85
C THR A 176 -14.04 4.79 14.29
N ILE A 177 -13.70 4.63 15.57
CA ILE A 177 -12.41 5.03 16.09
C ILE A 177 -11.68 3.80 16.57
N GLN A 178 -10.49 3.59 16.03
CA GLN A 178 -9.61 2.51 16.46
C GLN A 178 -8.54 3.03 17.39
N SER A 179 -8.35 2.37 18.52
CA SER A 179 -7.24 2.68 19.42
C SER A 179 -5.91 2.31 18.78
N ASN A 180 -4.93 3.20 18.83
CA ASN A 180 -3.57 2.97 18.37
C ASN A 180 -2.57 3.42 19.44
N SER A 181 -1.67 2.54 19.87
CA SER A 181 -0.71 2.84 20.94
C SER A 181 0.55 3.56 20.49
N ASN A 182 0.81 3.67 19.19
CA ASN A 182 2.10 4.14 18.66
C ASN A 182 2.07 5.61 18.27
N ILE A 183 0.94 6.27 18.55
CA ILE A 183 0.71 7.68 18.29
C ILE A 183 0.33 8.37 19.60
N PRO A 184 0.63 9.68 19.75
CA PRO A 184 0.35 10.41 20.99
C PRO A 184 -1.11 10.36 21.38
N ASN A 185 -1.36 10.33 22.69
CA ASN A 185 -2.73 10.38 23.22
C ASN A 185 -3.49 11.59 22.68
N GLU A 186 -4.67 11.32 22.16
CA GLU A 186 -5.64 12.35 21.79
C GLU A 186 -6.76 12.35 22.83
N THR A 187 -7.48 13.47 23.01
CA THR A 187 -8.72 13.44 23.78
C THR A 187 -9.87 13.02 22.87
N SER A 188 -10.95 12.44 23.42
CA SER A 188 -12.10 12.03 22.62
C SER A 188 -12.64 13.19 21.78
N ASP A 189 -12.76 14.38 22.39
CA ASP A 189 -13.27 15.57 21.71
C ASP A 189 -12.37 16.01 20.55
N SER A 190 -11.05 15.98 20.74
CA SER A 190 -10.09 16.30 19.67
C SER A 190 -10.21 15.30 18.51
N ALA A 191 -10.32 14.01 18.82
CA ALA A 191 -10.45 12.96 17.82
C ALA A 191 -11.74 13.16 17.00
N PHE A 192 -12.89 13.38 17.65
CA PHE A 192 -14.15 13.65 16.95
C PHE A 192 -14.10 14.91 16.09
N VAL A 193 -13.48 15.99 16.59
CA VAL A 193 -13.28 17.22 15.81
C VAL A 193 -12.44 16.96 14.57
N ARG A 194 -11.36 16.18 14.69
CA ARG A 194 -10.52 15.78 13.54
C ARG A 194 -11.29 14.90 12.55
N LEU A 195 -12.03 13.89 13.01
CA LEU A 195 -12.84 13.03 12.14
C LEU A 195 -13.87 13.84 11.36
N ARG A 196 -14.52 14.81 12.01
CA ARG A 196 -15.45 15.71 11.33
C ARG A 196 -14.76 16.59 10.29
N LYS A 197 -13.61 17.17 10.61
CA LYS A 197 -12.83 17.93 9.63
C LYS A 197 -12.37 17.08 8.45
N ASN A 198 -11.99 15.82 8.70
CA ASN A 198 -11.67 14.84 7.65
C ASN A 198 -12.87 14.64 6.72
N TYR A 199 -14.05 14.33 7.28
CA TYR A 199 -15.27 14.13 6.51
C TYR A 199 -15.62 15.35 5.64
N GLU A 200 -15.64 16.54 6.24
CA GLU A 200 -15.96 17.78 5.51
C GLU A 200 -14.97 18.06 4.37
N LYS A 201 -13.69 17.69 4.54
CA LYS A 201 -12.69 17.81 3.49
C LYS A 201 -12.88 16.77 2.39
N MET A 202 -13.14 15.51 2.75
CA MET A 202 -13.43 14.43 1.80
C MET A 202 -14.67 14.75 0.96
N LYS A 203 -15.75 15.19 1.60
CA LYS A 203 -17.04 15.52 0.96
C LYS A 203 -16.93 16.54 -0.17
N LYS A 204 -16.04 17.53 -0.04
CA LYS A 204 -15.82 18.54 -1.07
C LYS A 204 -15.30 17.96 -2.39
N GLU A 205 -14.67 16.79 -2.35
CA GLU A 205 -13.98 16.17 -3.48
C GLU A 205 -14.40 14.72 -3.71
N TRP A 206 -15.43 14.24 -3.02
CA TRP A 206 -15.92 12.86 -3.08
C TRP A 206 -16.44 12.51 -4.48
N HIS A 207 -17.03 13.52 -5.14
CA HIS A 207 -17.55 13.44 -6.50
C HIS A 207 -16.81 14.46 -7.37
N PRO A 208 -15.71 14.09 -8.05
CA PRO A 208 -15.17 14.95 -9.09
C PRO A 208 -16.28 15.24 -10.11
N LYS A 209 -16.46 16.52 -10.47
CA LYS A 209 -17.58 17.05 -11.28
C LYS A 209 -17.86 16.28 -12.58
N ASP A 210 -16.87 15.55 -13.08
CA ASP A 210 -16.90 14.88 -14.38
C ASP A 210 -17.34 13.40 -14.33
N PHE A 211 -17.58 12.81 -13.15
CA PHE A 211 -17.95 11.38 -13.04
C PHE A 211 -19.08 11.12 -12.01
N ILE A 212 -20.26 10.73 -12.52
CA ILE A 212 -21.52 10.54 -11.76
C ILE A 212 -21.45 9.34 -10.79
N ILE A 213 -20.57 8.35 -11.00
CA ILE A 213 -20.51 7.12 -10.18
C ILE A 213 -19.05 6.70 -9.91
N ASN A 214 -18.22 7.62 -9.41
CA ASN A 214 -16.85 7.27 -9.06
C ASN A 214 -16.56 7.68 -7.61
N TYR A 215 -16.99 6.85 -6.65
CA TYR A 215 -16.52 7.01 -5.28
C TYR A 215 -15.01 6.77 -5.26
N ASN A 216 -14.29 7.75 -4.76
CA ASN A 216 -12.83 7.80 -4.74
C ASN A 216 -12.24 7.53 -3.35
N CYS A 217 -13.08 7.24 -2.36
CA CYS A 217 -12.70 7.01 -0.97
C CYS A 217 -12.72 5.51 -0.62
N TYR A 218 -11.65 5.06 0.03
CA TYR A 218 -11.44 3.67 0.44
C TYR A 218 -11.01 3.64 1.91
N TYR A 219 -11.80 2.97 2.76
CA TYR A 219 -11.53 2.80 4.18
C TYR A 219 -10.72 1.54 4.44
N ASP A 220 -9.49 1.73 4.89
CA ASP A 220 -8.62 0.72 5.43
C ASP A 220 -8.85 0.63 6.94
N GLU A 221 -9.70 -0.33 7.30
CA GLU A 221 -10.02 -0.60 8.69
C GLU A 221 -8.81 -1.20 9.43
N GLU A 222 -7.94 -1.98 8.80
CA GLU A 222 -6.79 -2.57 9.50
C GLU A 222 -5.82 -1.48 9.98
N ASN A 223 -5.58 -0.47 9.14
CA ASN A 223 -4.63 0.60 9.44
C ASN A 223 -5.30 1.88 9.97
N GLY A 224 -6.61 1.89 10.17
CA GLY A 224 -7.36 3.08 10.61
C GLY A 224 -7.12 4.28 9.70
N ARG A 225 -7.21 4.10 8.38
CA ARG A 225 -6.97 5.16 7.37
C ARG A 225 -8.05 5.18 6.30
N ILE A 226 -8.29 6.35 5.72
CA ILE A 226 -9.05 6.49 4.47
C ILE A 226 -8.12 7.02 3.39
N TYR A 227 -8.13 6.37 2.24
CA TYR A 227 -7.47 6.81 1.02
C TYR A 227 -8.48 7.46 0.08
N GLN A 228 -8.26 8.71 -0.30
CA GLN A 228 -9.02 9.39 -1.35
C GLN A 228 -8.14 9.56 -2.59
N LEU A 229 -8.47 8.86 -3.68
CA LEU A 229 -7.63 8.78 -4.87
C LEU A 229 -8.33 9.36 -6.11
N ASN A 230 -7.73 10.40 -6.68
CA ASN A 230 -8.19 11.01 -7.92
C ASN A 230 -7.13 10.88 -9.00
N TYR A 231 -7.46 10.26 -10.14
CA TYR A 231 -6.53 10.24 -11.26
C TYR A 231 -6.38 11.64 -11.86
N ASN A 232 -5.14 12.09 -12.02
CA ASN A 232 -4.77 13.39 -12.53
C ASN A 232 -4.04 13.23 -13.86
N GLU A 233 -4.72 13.62 -14.94
CA GLU A 233 -4.23 13.51 -16.31
C GLU A 233 -2.94 14.29 -16.57
N LYS A 234 -2.70 15.39 -15.83
CA LYS A 234 -1.50 16.23 -16.02
C LYS A 234 -0.23 15.50 -15.60
N ILE A 235 -0.29 14.76 -14.49
CA ILE A 235 0.84 13.97 -13.97
C ILE A 235 0.78 12.50 -14.40
N LYS A 236 -0.29 12.09 -15.10
CA LYS A 236 -0.57 10.70 -15.49
C LYS A 236 -0.45 9.73 -14.31
N GLY A 237 -1.04 10.12 -13.19
CA GLY A 237 -0.93 9.43 -11.90
C GLY A 237 -2.04 9.87 -10.94
N PHE A 238 -1.97 9.41 -9.70
CA PHE A 238 -2.98 9.69 -8.68
C PHE A 238 -2.60 10.88 -7.81
N ASP A 239 -3.54 11.81 -7.64
CA ASP A 239 -3.57 12.67 -6.47
C ASP A 239 -4.19 11.88 -5.32
N VAL A 240 -3.41 11.69 -4.24
CA VAL A 240 -3.81 10.88 -3.10
C VAL A 240 -3.89 11.77 -1.87
N LYS A 241 -5.02 11.70 -1.16
CA LYS A 241 -5.20 12.31 0.15
C LYS A 241 -5.48 11.21 1.16
N ASN A 242 -4.77 11.24 2.28
CA ASN A 242 -4.93 10.26 3.33
C ASN A 242 -5.55 10.92 4.56
N TYR A 243 -6.45 10.21 5.22
CA TYR A 243 -7.16 10.68 6.40
C TYR A 243 -7.08 9.65 7.51
N ARG A 244 -6.54 10.05 8.65
CA ARG A 244 -6.43 9.19 9.84
C ARG A 244 -7.80 8.97 10.49
N GLN A 245 -8.11 7.74 10.84
CA GLN A 245 -9.34 7.30 11.53
C GLN A 245 -9.06 6.69 12.91
N ASP A 246 -7.78 6.41 13.24
CA ASP A 246 -7.39 5.94 14.57
C ASP A 246 -7.34 7.07 15.62
N TRP A 247 -7.18 6.68 16.88
CA TRP A 247 -7.00 7.53 18.05
C TRP A 247 -5.87 6.98 18.92
N GLY A 248 -4.89 7.83 19.21
CA GLY A 248 -3.84 7.56 20.18
C GLY A 248 -4.32 7.30 21.60
N PHE A 249 -3.96 6.15 22.15
CA PHE A 249 -4.27 5.77 23.52
C PHE A 249 -3.07 5.08 24.17
N THR A 250 -2.84 5.34 25.45
CA THR A 250 -1.81 4.64 26.24
C THR A 250 -2.49 3.50 26.99
N PRO A 251 -2.17 2.23 26.70
CA PRO A 251 -2.66 1.11 27.49
C PRO A 251 -2.32 1.31 28.97
N MET A 252 -3.29 1.12 29.85
CA MET A 252 -2.98 0.98 31.27
C MET A 252 -2.13 -0.28 31.42
N THR A 253 -0.88 -0.12 31.84
CA THR A 253 -0.05 -1.24 32.27
C THR A 253 -0.71 -1.88 33.48
N LEU A 254 -1.16 -3.13 33.32
CA LEU A 254 -1.57 -3.99 34.44
C LEU A 254 -0.32 -4.47 35.19
#